data_AF-A0A9X0R944-F1
#
_entry.id   AF-A0A9X0R944-F1
#
_cell.length_a   1.000
_cell.length_b   1.000
_cell.length_c   1.000
_cell.angle_alpha   90.00
_cell.angle_beta   90.00
_cell.angle_gamma   90.00
#
_symmetry.space_group_name_H-M   'P 1'
#
loop_
_entity.id
_entity.type
_entity.pdbx_description
1 polymer ?
#
loop_
_entity_poly.entity_id
_entity_poly.type
_entity_poly.pdbx_seq_one_letter_code
_entity_poly.pdbx_strand_id
1 'polypeptide(L)'
;MYQTITHQHLLPDTLVQAWCLDFPIDKNTFTLKQLQSDGSGLLIQGWVMLTTELPWSVYCVQNDVIEALPKVSRRDVCQHLFGAQVPPAWQRDCGFRKTLLPNSDQLQIRIKIADQDYPLVDISIQGQLQVLEGKDGWLFLDNDTNHSVDQFIGKKPLAASDLEQWSEYLNHFNRLADKHSVKHALLIAPAKEMVLSDSYPRTLGKQVPIRQLMPLTEGIPVIYPEAELRAMPEPAFRKLDTHWTHKGCLQTWLTLLRSWQLLTDQHQQTFSHLSFVDRTMGGDLGNKCFPPRKATEKCLAKSLYRSKLVFDNQLPNMGRVFICVNPSAYYQKTLLIFGSSSSYSLMEFACLTFQNIVFIHSAGKIDPQLVMQVKPDYLLAQTNGRFIVNPPSVDYCWPDVAREKWQQLETQVKEELLSQHLDRSHPLASPFRIDLEQQIQRIEDKLPPIVKPSQPDGWQLLKRKLKRKLQRILAS
;
A
#
# COMPACT_ATOMS: atom_id res chain seq x y z
N MET A 1 -11.42 -3.85 -4.15
CA MET A 1 -12.04 -3.98 -5.49
C MET A 1 -11.41 -5.17 -6.18
N TYR A 2 -12.23 -5.97 -6.85
CA TYR A 2 -11.85 -7.13 -7.65
C TYR A 2 -12.25 -6.89 -9.10
N GLN A 3 -11.56 -7.52 -10.04
CA GLN A 3 -11.88 -7.49 -11.46
C GLN A 3 -11.98 -8.91 -12.02
N THR A 4 -12.86 -9.13 -12.98
CA THR A 4 -12.91 -10.38 -13.75
C THR A 4 -11.92 -10.32 -14.91
N ILE A 5 -11.20 -11.42 -15.16
CA ILE A 5 -10.45 -11.65 -16.39
C ILE A 5 -11.12 -12.82 -17.10
N THR A 6 -11.50 -12.65 -18.35
CA THR A 6 -12.22 -13.69 -19.10
C THR A 6 -11.38 -14.24 -20.25
N HIS A 7 -11.39 -15.56 -20.41
CA HIS A 7 -10.72 -16.26 -21.51
C HIS A 7 -11.73 -17.19 -22.20
N GLN A 8 -12.12 -16.84 -23.42
CA GLN A 8 -13.10 -17.59 -24.20
C GLN A 8 -12.45 -18.75 -24.96
N HIS A 9 -13.15 -19.88 -25.04
CA HIS A 9 -12.70 -21.07 -25.76
C HIS A 9 -13.38 -21.18 -27.12
N LEU A 10 -12.67 -21.76 -28.09
CA LEU A 10 -13.25 -22.10 -29.38
C LEU A 10 -14.14 -23.34 -29.25
N LEU A 11 -15.31 -23.29 -29.88
CA LEU A 11 -16.22 -24.43 -30.01
C LEU A 11 -16.17 -24.98 -31.43
N PRO A 12 -16.55 -26.25 -31.66
CA PRO A 12 -16.60 -26.80 -33.01
C PRO A 12 -17.62 -26.07 -33.88
N ASP A 13 -17.17 -25.48 -34.99
CA ASP A 13 -18.03 -24.78 -35.96
C ASP A 13 -19.12 -25.69 -36.55
N THR A 14 -18.91 -27.01 -36.51
CA THR A 14 -19.90 -28.01 -36.92
C THR A 14 -21.11 -28.08 -35.98
N LEU A 15 -20.96 -27.64 -34.72
CA LEU A 15 -21.98 -27.74 -33.67
C LEU A 15 -22.51 -26.37 -33.24
N VAL A 16 -21.66 -25.34 -33.25
CA VAL A 16 -21.99 -24.00 -32.77
C VAL A 16 -21.77 -22.98 -33.88
N GLN A 17 -22.83 -22.28 -34.25
CA GLN A 17 -22.79 -21.20 -35.24
C GLN A 17 -22.18 -19.93 -34.65
N ALA A 18 -22.58 -19.57 -33.43
CA ALA A 18 -22.09 -18.40 -32.71
C ALA A 18 -22.45 -18.50 -31.24
N TRP A 19 -21.70 -17.82 -30.38
CA TRP A 19 -22.03 -17.67 -28.96
C TRP A 19 -21.39 -16.40 -28.41
N CYS A 20 -21.89 -15.91 -27.28
CA CYS A 20 -21.29 -14.80 -26.55
C CYS A 20 -21.55 -14.90 -25.05
N LEU A 21 -20.59 -14.43 -24.26
CA LEU A 21 -20.79 -14.09 -22.85
C LEU A 21 -21.04 -12.59 -22.76
N ASP A 22 -22.27 -12.18 -22.41
CA ASP A 22 -22.59 -10.76 -22.22
C ASP A 22 -22.06 -10.24 -20.88
N PHE A 23 -22.13 -11.06 -19.83
CA PHE A 23 -21.64 -10.73 -18.50
C PHE A 23 -21.05 -11.96 -17.77
N PRO A 24 -19.96 -11.78 -16.99
CA PRO A 24 -19.18 -10.55 -16.87
C PRO A 24 -18.34 -10.27 -18.12
N ILE A 25 -18.11 -8.98 -18.42
CA ILE A 25 -17.13 -8.58 -19.44
C ILE A 25 -15.71 -8.66 -18.86
N ASP A 26 -14.70 -8.69 -19.75
CA ASP A 26 -13.30 -8.60 -19.31
C ASP A 26 -13.07 -7.29 -18.54
N LYS A 27 -12.32 -7.38 -17.43
CA LYS A 27 -12.02 -6.29 -16.48
C LYS A 27 -13.25 -5.65 -15.81
N ASN A 28 -14.39 -6.35 -15.76
CA ASN A 28 -15.53 -5.87 -14.99
C ASN A 28 -15.21 -5.82 -13.49
N THR A 29 -15.56 -4.74 -12.79
CA THR A 29 -15.09 -4.48 -11.42
C THR A 29 -16.19 -4.66 -10.37
N PHE A 30 -15.84 -5.28 -9.24
CA PHE A 30 -16.74 -5.62 -8.14
C PHE A 30 -16.13 -5.30 -6.76
N THR A 31 -16.99 -5.03 -5.79
CA THR A 31 -16.63 -5.02 -4.37
C THR A 31 -16.72 -6.42 -3.77
N LEU A 32 -16.08 -6.66 -2.62
CA LEU A 32 -16.23 -7.93 -1.89
C LEU A 32 -17.69 -8.20 -1.50
N LYS A 33 -18.40 -7.13 -1.09
CA LYS A 33 -19.80 -7.22 -0.65
C LYS A 33 -20.70 -7.72 -1.78
N GLN A 34 -20.51 -7.18 -2.98
CA GLN A 34 -21.22 -7.63 -4.17
C GLN A 34 -20.99 -9.11 -4.46
N LEU A 35 -19.75 -9.58 -4.38
CA LEU A 35 -19.42 -10.97 -4.70
C LEU A 35 -19.87 -11.98 -3.63
N GLN A 36 -20.03 -11.58 -2.36
CA GLN A 36 -20.19 -12.55 -1.27
C GLN A 36 -21.33 -12.29 -0.29
N SER A 37 -21.72 -11.04 0.00
CA SER A 37 -22.52 -10.76 1.20
C SER A 37 -23.77 -9.91 1.02
N ASP A 38 -23.88 -9.12 -0.04
CA ASP A 38 -25.05 -8.26 -0.27
C ASP A 38 -26.12 -8.90 -1.19
N GLY A 39 -25.86 -10.12 -1.67
CA GLY A 39 -26.78 -10.88 -2.54
C GLY A 39 -26.71 -10.53 -4.02
N SER A 40 -25.89 -9.55 -4.43
CA SER A 40 -25.73 -9.16 -5.84
C SER A 40 -25.06 -10.26 -6.67
N GLY A 41 -24.05 -10.93 -6.10
CA GLY A 41 -23.26 -11.98 -6.71
C GLY A 41 -22.54 -11.57 -8.00
N LEU A 42 -22.07 -12.59 -8.72
CA LEU A 42 -21.54 -12.48 -10.08
C LEU A 42 -22.64 -12.92 -11.06
N LEU A 43 -23.19 -11.99 -11.82
CA LEU A 43 -24.11 -12.31 -12.90
C LEU A 43 -23.35 -13.00 -14.04
N ILE A 44 -23.75 -14.24 -14.33
CA ILE A 44 -23.38 -14.94 -15.56
C ILE A 44 -24.54 -14.84 -16.52
N GLN A 45 -24.29 -14.26 -17.69
CA GLN A 45 -25.28 -14.12 -18.75
C GLN A 45 -24.61 -14.26 -20.12
N GLY A 46 -25.22 -15.04 -20.99
CA GLY A 46 -24.77 -15.18 -22.36
C GLY A 46 -25.79 -15.92 -23.22
N TRP A 47 -25.36 -16.33 -24.41
CA TRP A 47 -26.19 -17.08 -25.35
C TRP A 47 -25.33 -17.95 -26.26
N VAL A 48 -25.94 -19.00 -26.81
CA VAL A 48 -25.33 -19.96 -27.75
C VAL A 48 -26.31 -20.32 -28.85
N MET A 49 -25.82 -20.38 -30.09
CA MET A 49 -26.57 -20.75 -31.27
C MET A 49 -25.99 -22.02 -31.86
N LEU A 50 -26.76 -23.10 -31.86
CA LEU A 50 -26.34 -24.38 -32.43
C LEU A 50 -26.67 -24.46 -33.92
N THR A 51 -25.84 -25.17 -34.67
CA THR A 51 -26.05 -25.43 -36.11
C THR A 51 -27.19 -26.41 -36.37
N THR A 52 -27.49 -27.30 -35.42
CA THR A 52 -28.51 -28.34 -35.52
C THR A 52 -29.29 -28.49 -34.21
N GLU A 53 -30.50 -29.08 -34.28
CA GLU A 53 -31.30 -29.38 -33.10
C GLU A 53 -30.68 -30.50 -32.26
N LEU A 54 -29.93 -30.11 -31.22
CA LEU A 54 -29.34 -31.01 -30.24
C LEU A 54 -29.70 -30.55 -28.82
N PRO A 55 -29.90 -31.48 -27.87
CA PRO A 55 -30.07 -31.12 -26.48
C PRO A 55 -28.77 -30.49 -25.97
N TRP A 56 -28.89 -29.40 -25.23
CA TRP A 56 -27.74 -28.72 -24.64
C TRP A 56 -28.05 -28.18 -23.25
N SER A 57 -27.02 -27.99 -22.45
CA SER A 57 -27.09 -27.35 -21.13
C SER A 57 -25.80 -26.60 -20.83
N VAL A 58 -25.90 -25.48 -20.14
CA VAL A 58 -24.74 -24.71 -19.69
C VAL A 58 -24.68 -24.77 -18.16
N TYR A 59 -23.47 -24.86 -17.63
CA TYR A 59 -23.24 -24.92 -16.20
C TYR A 59 -21.90 -24.25 -15.84
N CYS A 60 -21.77 -23.85 -14.58
CA CYS A 60 -20.55 -23.28 -14.02
C CYS A 60 -19.89 -24.31 -13.11
N VAL A 61 -18.57 -24.43 -13.20
CA VAL A 61 -17.72 -25.19 -12.29
C VAL A 61 -16.91 -24.20 -11.46
N GLN A 62 -17.00 -24.32 -10.14
CA GLN A 62 -16.16 -23.56 -9.20
C GLN A 62 -15.71 -24.48 -8.06
N ASN A 63 -14.41 -24.74 -7.96
CA ASN A 63 -13.86 -25.83 -7.15
C ASN A 63 -14.59 -27.16 -7.45
N ASP A 64 -15.08 -27.85 -6.42
CA ASP A 64 -15.83 -29.12 -6.55
C ASP A 64 -17.36 -28.91 -6.74
N VAL A 65 -17.81 -27.68 -6.96
CA VAL A 65 -19.23 -27.34 -7.08
C VAL A 65 -19.61 -27.11 -8.55
N ILE A 66 -20.66 -27.79 -8.99
CA ILE A 66 -21.27 -27.65 -10.32
C ILE A 66 -22.64 -27.00 -10.18
N GLU A 67 -22.87 -25.91 -10.91
CA GLU A 67 -24.13 -25.17 -10.89
C GLU A 67 -24.71 -25.00 -12.29
N ALA A 68 -25.91 -25.52 -12.50
CA ALA A 68 -26.64 -25.31 -13.76
C ALA A 68 -26.95 -23.82 -13.97
N LEU A 69 -26.82 -23.37 -15.23
CA LEU A 69 -27.20 -22.05 -15.70
C LEU A 69 -28.52 -22.18 -16.49
N PRO A 70 -29.67 -21.74 -15.94
CA PRO A 70 -30.97 -21.89 -16.58
C PRO A 70 -31.02 -21.23 -17.96
N LYS A 71 -31.67 -21.92 -18.90
CA LYS A 71 -31.96 -21.36 -20.22
C LYS A 71 -32.94 -20.21 -20.11
N VAL A 72 -32.73 -19.19 -20.93
CA VAL A 72 -33.60 -18.01 -21.00
C VAL A 72 -33.81 -17.60 -22.45
N SER A 73 -34.98 -17.04 -22.74
CA SER A 73 -35.24 -16.48 -24.07
C SER A 73 -34.44 -15.20 -24.30
N ARG A 74 -33.79 -15.09 -25.46
CA ARG A 74 -33.04 -13.92 -25.90
C ARG A 74 -33.56 -13.43 -27.24
N ARG A 75 -34.71 -12.73 -27.17
CA ARG A 75 -35.41 -12.20 -28.34
C ARG A 75 -34.59 -11.17 -29.10
N ASP A 76 -33.80 -10.39 -28.39
CA ASP A 76 -32.84 -9.43 -28.93
C ASP A 76 -31.80 -10.10 -29.83
N VAL A 77 -31.20 -11.21 -29.35
CA VAL A 77 -30.24 -12.01 -30.12
C VAL A 77 -30.92 -12.67 -31.32
N CYS A 78 -32.09 -13.27 -31.12
CA CYS A 78 -32.85 -13.90 -32.20
C CYS A 78 -33.21 -12.88 -33.30
N GLN A 79 -33.69 -11.69 -32.92
CA GLN A 79 -34.03 -10.63 -33.88
C GLN A 79 -32.80 -10.12 -34.63
N HIS A 80 -31.65 -10.02 -33.94
CA HIS A 80 -30.40 -9.61 -34.58
C HIS A 80 -29.90 -10.64 -35.60
N LEU A 81 -29.96 -11.93 -35.28
CA LEU A 81 -29.42 -13.00 -36.12
C LEU A 81 -30.38 -13.46 -37.24
N PHE A 82 -31.69 -13.49 -36.99
CA PHE A 82 -32.70 -13.97 -37.94
C PHE A 82 -33.51 -12.84 -38.62
N GLY A 83 -33.39 -11.60 -38.15
CA GLY A 83 -34.15 -10.47 -38.69
C GLY A 83 -35.66 -10.67 -38.56
N ALA A 84 -36.38 -10.62 -39.69
CA ALA A 84 -37.83 -10.86 -39.75
C ALA A 84 -38.20 -12.36 -39.82
N GLN A 85 -37.23 -13.26 -39.93
CA GLN A 85 -37.48 -14.69 -39.96
C GLN A 85 -37.76 -15.22 -38.54
N VAL A 86 -38.71 -16.15 -38.42
CA VAL A 86 -39.01 -16.79 -37.14
C VAL A 86 -37.88 -17.78 -36.84
N PRO A 87 -37.14 -17.63 -35.72
CA PRO A 87 -36.10 -18.59 -35.36
C PRO A 87 -36.72 -19.98 -35.13
N PRO A 88 -35.98 -21.06 -35.42
CA PRO A 88 -36.40 -22.41 -35.08
C PRO A 88 -36.79 -22.51 -33.61
N ALA A 89 -37.82 -23.30 -33.29
CA ALA A 89 -38.36 -23.38 -31.92
C ALA A 89 -37.28 -23.74 -30.89
N TRP A 90 -36.36 -24.64 -31.26
CA TRP A 90 -35.23 -25.09 -30.42
C TRP A 90 -34.14 -24.03 -30.20
N GLN A 91 -34.19 -22.89 -30.90
CA GLN A 91 -33.27 -21.75 -30.70
C GLN A 91 -33.90 -20.57 -29.96
N ARG A 92 -35.20 -20.62 -29.61
CA ARG A 92 -35.90 -19.51 -28.92
C ARG A 92 -35.37 -19.21 -27.52
N ASP A 93 -34.86 -20.25 -26.86
CA ASP A 93 -34.24 -20.20 -25.53
C ASP A 93 -32.73 -20.39 -25.63
N CYS A 94 -32.09 -19.65 -26.55
CA CYS A 94 -30.65 -19.68 -26.79
C CYS A 94 -29.80 -19.04 -25.68
N GLY A 95 -30.40 -18.32 -24.73
CA GLY A 95 -29.71 -17.65 -23.64
C GLY A 95 -29.48 -18.56 -22.43
N PHE A 96 -28.54 -18.17 -21.58
CA PHE A 96 -28.38 -18.69 -20.22
C PHE A 96 -28.15 -17.55 -19.24
N ARG A 97 -28.70 -17.66 -18.02
CA ARG A 97 -28.57 -16.61 -17.01
C ARG A 97 -28.65 -17.13 -15.58
N LYS A 98 -27.69 -16.77 -14.74
CA LYS A 98 -27.75 -16.98 -13.29
C LYS A 98 -26.83 -16.01 -12.55
N THR A 99 -27.26 -15.53 -11.40
CA THR A 99 -26.36 -14.90 -10.43
C THR A 99 -25.72 -15.99 -9.58
N LEU A 100 -24.40 -16.07 -9.61
CA LEU A 100 -23.62 -16.98 -8.78
C LEU A 100 -23.04 -16.24 -7.58
N LEU A 101 -22.78 -16.97 -6.50
CA LEU A 101 -21.94 -16.48 -5.39
C LEU A 101 -20.59 -17.18 -5.50
N PRO A 102 -19.55 -16.52 -6.04
CA PRO A 102 -18.28 -17.16 -6.28
C PRO A 102 -17.61 -17.60 -4.97
N ASN A 103 -17.23 -18.88 -4.91
CA ASN A 103 -16.49 -19.49 -3.81
C ASN A 103 -15.00 -19.74 -4.15
N SER A 104 -14.60 -19.44 -5.39
CA SER A 104 -13.25 -19.57 -5.94
C SER A 104 -12.88 -18.31 -6.74
N ASP A 105 -11.59 -18.05 -6.89
CA ASP A 105 -11.09 -17.07 -7.87
C ASP A 105 -11.09 -17.62 -9.31
N GLN A 106 -11.34 -18.91 -9.51
CA GLN A 106 -11.45 -19.52 -10.82
C GLN A 106 -12.85 -20.12 -11.01
N LEU A 107 -13.53 -19.70 -12.06
CA LEU A 107 -14.81 -20.25 -12.49
C LEU A 107 -14.68 -20.67 -13.95
N GLN A 108 -15.24 -21.83 -14.29
CA GLN A 108 -15.30 -22.29 -15.66
C GLN A 108 -16.74 -22.49 -16.09
N ILE A 109 -17.17 -21.74 -17.09
CA ILE A 109 -18.46 -21.98 -17.74
C ILE A 109 -18.25 -23.04 -18.81
N ARG A 110 -19.09 -24.06 -18.77
CA ARG A 110 -19.03 -25.20 -19.69
C ARG A 110 -20.37 -25.41 -20.34
N ILE A 111 -20.35 -25.96 -21.55
CA ILE A 111 -21.53 -26.35 -22.30
C ILE A 111 -21.47 -27.84 -22.61
N LYS A 112 -22.55 -28.54 -22.30
CA LYS A 112 -22.78 -29.90 -22.77
C LYS A 112 -23.71 -29.85 -23.97
N ILE A 113 -23.30 -30.44 -25.09
CA ILE A 113 -24.10 -30.56 -26.33
C ILE A 113 -24.19 -32.05 -26.65
N ALA A 114 -25.40 -32.59 -26.67
CA ALA A 114 -25.63 -34.03 -26.63
C ALA A 114 -24.84 -34.68 -25.48
N ASP A 115 -23.90 -35.58 -25.80
CA ASP A 115 -23.07 -36.29 -24.82
C ASP A 115 -21.66 -35.71 -24.68
N GLN A 116 -21.34 -34.64 -25.42
CA GLN A 116 -20.02 -34.03 -25.42
C GLN A 116 -19.98 -32.76 -24.57
N ASP A 117 -18.84 -32.54 -23.91
CA ASP A 117 -18.65 -31.47 -22.93
C ASP A 117 -17.50 -30.56 -23.35
N TYR A 118 -17.79 -29.26 -23.45
CA TYR A 118 -16.84 -28.26 -23.94
C TYR A 118 -16.69 -27.11 -22.94
N PRO A 119 -15.46 -26.63 -22.72
CA PRO A 119 -15.25 -25.37 -22.04
C PRO A 119 -15.79 -24.22 -22.90
N LEU A 120 -16.47 -23.26 -22.28
CA LEU A 120 -17.01 -22.08 -22.95
C LEU A 120 -16.14 -20.86 -22.63
N VAL A 121 -15.97 -20.57 -21.33
CA VAL A 121 -15.16 -19.45 -20.86
C VAL A 121 -14.56 -19.78 -19.49
N ASP A 122 -13.30 -19.41 -19.30
CA ASP A 122 -12.68 -19.32 -17.97
C ASP A 122 -12.80 -17.89 -17.46
N ILE A 123 -13.19 -17.74 -16.19
CA ILE A 123 -13.35 -16.47 -15.51
C ILE A 123 -12.47 -16.48 -14.27
N SER A 124 -11.49 -15.58 -14.22
CA SER A 124 -10.65 -15.36 -13.04
C SER A 124 -11.08 -14.10 -12.30
N ILE A 125 -11.24 -14.16 -10.98
CA ILE A 125 -11.53 -13.00 -10.12
C ILE A 125 -10.24 -12.59 -9.41
N GLN A 126 -9.73 -11.39 -9.72
CA GLN A 126 -8.45 -10.91 -9.20
C GLN A 126 -8.59 -9.60 -8.44
N GLY A 127 -7.84 -9.42 -7.35
CA GLY A 127 -7.70 -8.12 -6.70
C GLY A 127 -6.93 -7.13 -7.59
N GLN A 128 -7.19 -5.83 -7.45
CA GLN A 128 -6.47 -4.78 -8.20
C GLN A 128 -4.95 -4.76 -7.97
N LEU A 129 -4.51 -5.13 -6.75
CA LEU A 129 -3.10 -5.30 -6.43
C LEU A 129 -2.78 -6.80 -6.52
N GLN A 130 -1.81 -7.14 -7.37
CA GLN A 130 -1.42 -8.51 -7.56
C GLN A 130 -0.65 -9.03 -6.35
N VAL A 131 -0.81 -10.32 -6.12
CA VAL A 131 -0.14 -11.04 -5.06
C VAL A 131 0.67 -12.14 -5.71
N LEU A 132 1.94 -12.22 -5.36
CA LEU A 132 2.82 -13.29 -5.81
C LEU A 132 2.83 -14.40 -4.76
N GLU A 133 2.46 -15.61 -5.17
CA GLU A 133 2.45 -16.78 -4.29
C GLU A 133 3.83 -17.45 -4.28
N GLY A 134 4.41 -17.54 -3.09
CA GLY A 134 5.63 -18.28 -2.82
C GLY A 134 5.36 -19.68 -2.27
N LYS A 135 6.42 -20.34 -1.79
CA LYS A 135 6.31 -21.69 -1.20
C LYS A 135 5.40 -21.68 0.03
N ASP A 136 4.76 -22.81 0.31
CA ASP A 136 3.92 -23.05 1.50
C ASP A 136 2.81 -22.00 1.72
N GLY A 137 2.32 -21.37 0.65
CA GLY A 137 1.27 -20.35 0.70
C GLY A 137 1.72 -19.01 1.32
N TRP A 138 3.02 -18.70 1.28
CA TRP A 138 3.52 -17.36 1.57
C TRP A 138 3.09 -16.38 0.48
N LEU A 139 2.57 -15.22 0.86
CA LEU A 139 2.20 -14.18 -0.09
C LEU A 139 3.22 -13.05 -0.10
N PHE A 140 3.56 -12.56 -1.29
CA PHE A 140 4.44 -11.43 -1.50
C PHE A 140 3.77 -10.36 -2.36
N LEU A 141 4.22 -9.13 -2.22
CA LEU A 141 3.70 -8.01 -3.00
C LEU A 141 4.14 -8.14 -4.46
N ASP A 142 3.21 -7.92 -5.39
CA ASP A 142 3.48 -7.84 -6.83
C ASP A 142 2.75 -6.65 -7.45
N ASN A 143 3.21 -6.23 -8.63
CA ASN A 143 2.63 -5.15 -9.42
C ASN A 143 2.39 -3.87 -8.59
N ASP A 144 3.33 -3.52 -7.71
CA ASP A 144 3.28 -2.30 -6.91
C ASP A 144 4.03 -1.15 -7.57
N THR A 145 3.70 0.08 -7.18
CA THR A 145 4.27 1.29 -7.78
C THR A 145 5.77 1.47 -7.54
N ASN A 146 6.38 0.73 -6.60
CA ASN A 146 7.82 0.76 -6.39
C ASN A 146 8.56 -0.31 -7.19
N HIS A 147 7.85 -1.26 -7.81
CA HIS A 147 8.40 -2.38 -8.56
C HIS A 147 9.24 -3.32 -7.69
N SER A 148 8.70 -3.78 -6.56
CA SER A 148 9.43 -4.59 -5.57
C SER A 148 10.04 -5.86 -6.19
N VAL A 149 9.33 -6.52 -7.10
CA VAL A 149 9.84 -7.69 -7.84
C VAL A 149 11.08 -7.35 -8.66
N ASP A 150 11.04 -6.25 -9.44
CA ASP A 150 12.16 -5.82 -10.27
C ASP A 150 13.37 -5.40 -9.43
N GLN A 151 13.14 -4.79 -8.27
CA GLN A 151 14.21 -4.49 -7.32
C GLN A 151 14.89 -5.77 -6.83
N PHE A 152 14.12 -6.79 -6.42
CA PHE A 152 14.66 -8.05 -5.90
C PHE A 152 15.44 -8.84 -6.95
N ILE A 153 14.93 -8.95 -8.17
CA ILE A 153 15.62 -9.68 -9.26
C ILE A 153 16.75 -8.86 -9.91
N GLY A 154 16.95 -7.62 -9.47
CA GLY A 154 18.01 -6.73 -9.95
C GLY A 154 17.76 -6.09 -11.32
N LYS A 155 16.50 -5.99 -11.74
CA LYS A 155 16.09 -5.25 -12.95
C LYS A 155 15.86 -3.76 -12.70
N LYS A 156 15.72 -3.35 -11.45
CA LYS A 156 15.59 -1.95 -11.04
C LYS A 156 16.71 -1.55 -10.07
N PRO A 157 17.97 -1.43 -10.54
CA PRO A 157 19.04 -0.88 -9.72
C PRO A 157 18.82 0.62 -9.49
N LEU A 158 19.50 1.18 -8.49
CA LEU A 158 19.57 2.63 -8.29
C LEU A 158 20.39 3.28 -9.41
N ALA A 159 19.87 4.37 -9.97
CA ALA A 159 20.61 5.22 -10.89
C ALA A 159 21.63 6.08 -10.14
N ALA A 160 22.61 6.66 -10.86
CA ALA A 160 23.61 7.53 -10.27
C ALA A 160 22.98 8.74 -9.54
N SER A 161 21.92 9.32 -10.10
CA SER A 161 21.15 10.41 -9.49
C SER A 161 20.46 9.98 -8.20
N ASP A 162 20.04 8.72 -8.06
CA ASP A 162 19.40 8.23 -6.84
C ASP A 162 20.44 8.06 -5.73
N LEU A 163 21.64 7.58 -6.08
CA LEU A 163 22.76 7.45 -5.16
C LEU A 163 23.25 8.82 -4.66
N GLU A 164 23.30 9.82 -5.55
CA GLU A 164 23.61 11.21 -5.19
C GLU A 164 22.57 11.77 -4.21
N GLN A 165 21.28 11.64 -4.52
CA GLN A 165 20.20 12.07 -3.63
C GLN A 165 20.21 11.34 -2.27
N TRP A 166 20.53 10.04 -2.25
CA TRP A 166 20.72 9.31 -0.99
C TRP A 166 21.89 9.87 -0.17
N SER A 167 23.02 10.12 -0.82
CA SER A 167 24.18 10.74 -0.16
C SER A 167 23.82 12.12 0.41
N GLU A 168 23.12 12.95 -0.35
CA GLU A 168 22.64 14.26 0.11
C GLU A 168 21.68 14.14 1.29
N TYR A 169 20.69 13.24 1.21
CA TYR A 169 19.74 12.99 2.29
C TYR A 169 20.45 12.57 3.58
N LEU A 170 21.32 11.57 3.51
CA LEU A 170 22.03 11.04 4.67
C LEU A 170 22.91 12.12 5.32
N ASN A 171 23.60 12.92 4.50
CA ASN A 171 24.39 14.06 4.96
C ASN A 171 23.53 15.15 5.61
N HIS A 172 22.39 15.51 5.03
CA HIS A 172 21.46 16.47 5.61
C HIS A 172 20.86 15.98 6.92
N PHE A 173 20.49 14.70 6.98
CA PHE A 173 19.93 14.08 8.16
C PHE A 173 20.94 14.07 9.32
N ASN A 174 22.18 13.68 9.05
CA ASN A 174 23.25 13.71 10.05
C ASN A 174 23.54 15.14 10.54
N ARG A 175 23.67 16.11 9.62
CA ARG A 175 23.86 17.53 9.97
C ARG A 175 22.72 18.09 10.83
N LEU A 176 21.47 17.74 10.51
CA LEU A 176 20.31 18.18 11.29
C LEU A 176 20.37 17.64 12.71
N ALA A 177 20.71 16.35 12.87
CA ALA A 177 20.82 15.74 14.17
C ALA A 177 21.98 16.31 14.99
N ASP A 178 23.16 16.53 14.38
CA ASP A 178 24.32 17.15 15.02
C ASP A 178 24.01 18.57 15.48
N LYS A 179 23.39 19.38 14.61
CA LYS A 179 22.97 20.76 14.90
C LYS A 179 22.06 20.85 16.13
N HIS A 180 21.22 19.84 16.36
CA HIS A 180 20.31 19.79 17.49
C HIS A 180 20.77 18.85 18.61
N SER A 181 21.97 18.28 18.52
CA SER A 181 22.54 17.33 19.48
C SER A 181 21.61 16.16 19.81
N VAL A 182 20.93 15.63 18.78
CA VAL A 182 19.95 14.54 18.91
C VAL A 182 20.58 13.20 18.52
N LYS A 183 20.38 12.16 19.34
CA LYS A 183 20.78 10.80 18.96
C LYS A 183 19.82 10.32 17.87
N HIS A 184 20.34 9.93 16.71
CA HIS A 184 19.50 9.61 15.56
C HIS A 184 19.84 8.27 14.92
N ALA A 185 18.91 7.75 14.13
CA ALA A 185 19.15 6.63 13.23
C ALA A 185 18.17 6.64 12.04
N LEU A 186 18.62 6.09 10.91
CA LEU A 186 17.76 5.69 9.80
C LEU A 186 17.51 4.18 9.90
N LEU A 187 16.27 3.77 10.14
CA LEU A 187 15.84 2.38 10.11
C LEU A 187 15.25 2.04 8.75
N ILE A 188 15.92 1.14 8.04
CA ILE A 188 15.41 0.55 6.80
C ILE A 188 14.78 -0.79 7.15
N ALA A 189 13.45 -0.88 7.11
CA ALA A 189 12.75 -2.14 7.31
C ALA A 189 13.01 -3.05 6.08
N PRO A 190 13.65 -4.22 6.23
CA PRO A 190 13.96 -5.07 5.09
C PRO A 190 12.72 -5.45 4.30
N ALA A 191 12.86 -5.59 2.98
CA ALA A 191 11.78 -6.15 2.17
C ALA A 191 11.58 -7.63 2.55
N LYS A 192 10.33 -8.08 2.59
CA LYS A 192 9.97 -9.44 3.05
C LYS A 192 10.69 -10.51 2.25
N GLU A 193 10.79 -10.32 0.94
CA GLU A 193 11.46 -11.19 -0.02
C GLU A 193 12.98 -11.28 0.19
N MET A 194 13.62 -10.25 0.76
CA MET A 194 15.05 -10.30 1.13
C MET A 194 15.27 -11.23 2.32
N VAL A 195 14.40 -11.13 3.34
CA VAL A 195 14.50 -11.95 4.55
C VAL A 195 14.04 -13.38 4.30
N LEU A 196 12.94 -13.57 3.58
CA LEU A 196 12.34 -14.87 3.26
C LEU A 196 12.66 -15.33 1.83
N SER A 197 13.91 -15.15 1.39
CA SER A 197 14.31 -15.45 0.01
C SER A 197 14.08 -16.91 -0.40
N ASP A 198 14.13 -17.84 0.56
CA ASP A 198 13.98 -19.28 0.29
C ASP A 198 12.53 -19.68 0.00
N SER A 199 11.58 -18.86 0.49
CA SER A 199 10.14 -18.99 0.24
C SER A 199 9.66 -18.16 -0.94
N TYR A 200 10.49 -17.23 -1.45
CA TYR A 200 10.14 -16.35 -2.55
C TYR A 200 10.30 -17.08 -3.91
N PRO A 201 9.37 -16.94 -4.87
CA PRO A 201 9.40 -17.72 -6.12
C PRO A 201 10.32 -17.12 -7.20
N ARG A 202 11.09 -16.08 -6.87
CA ARG A 202 12.08 -15.48 -7.78
C ARG A 202 13.48 -15.62 -7.22
N THR A 203 14.46 -15.57 -8.10
CA THR A 203 15.88 -15.62 -7.74
C THR A 203 16.41 -14.22 -7.45
N LEU A 204 17.17 -14.10 -6.35
CA LEU A 204 17.78 -12.84 -5.95
C LEU A 204 18.81 -12.38 -6.99
N GLY A 205 18.67 -11.13 -7.42
CA GLY A 205 19.58 -10.48 -8.34
C GLY A 205 20.94 -10.17 -7.71
N LYS A 206 21.96 -9.97 -8.55
CA LYS A 206 23.28 -9.51 -8.09
C LYS A 206 23.26 -8.04 -7.67
N GLN A 207 22.59 -7.20 -8.46
CA GLN A 207 22.51 -5.75 -8.27
C GLN A 207 21.12 -5.37 -7.74
N VAL A 208 20.95 -5.37 -6.42
CA VAL A 208 19.70 -4.94 -5.77
C VAL A 208 19.90 -3.58 -5.09
N PRO A 209 18.88 -2.69 -5.05
CA PRO A 209 19.02 -1.32 -4.55
C PRO A 209 19.66 -1.21 -3.17
N ILE A 210 19.23 -2.05 -2.21
CA ILE A 210 19.78 -2.00 -0.85
C ILE A 210 21.29 -2.24 -0.82
N ARG A 211 21.82 -3.17 -1.64
CA ARG A 211 23.26 -3.44 -1.70
C ARG A 211 24.05 -2.28 -2.32
N GLN A 212 23.42 -1.47 -3.16
CA GLN A 212 24.02 -0.24 -3.70
C GLN A 212 23.99 0.91 -2.69
N LEU A 213 22.96 0.96 -1.83
CA LEU A 213 22.81 1.97 -0.79
C LEU A 213 23.76 1.76 0.39
N MET A 214 23.93 0.53 0.88
CA MET A 214 24.70 0.25 2.10
C MET A 214 26.14 0.84 2.11
N PRO A 215 26.91 0.83 1.01
CA PRO A 215 28.22 1.49 0.98
C PRO A 215 28.17 3.00 1.27
N LEU A 216 27.07 3.68 0.96
CA LEU A 216 26.90 5.12 1.22
C LEU A 216 26.58 5.43 2.69
N THR A 217 26.30 4.41 3.50
CA THR A 217 25.88 4.60 4.91
C THR A 217 27.04 4.53 5.89
N GLU A 218 28.28 4.41 5.41
CA GLU A 218 29.47 4.38 6.27
C GLU A 218 29.59 5.66 7.11
N GLY A 219 29.74 5.49 8.42
CA GLY A 219 29.79 6.60 9.38
C GLY A 219 28.43 7.21 9.75
N ILE A 220 27.33 6.73 9.17
CA ILE A 220 25.97 7.24 9.41
C ILE A 220 25.18 6.15 10.14
N PRO A 221 24.40 6.47 11.19
CA PRO A 221 23.68 5.47 11.99
C PRO A 221 22.49 4.89 11.21
N VAL A 222 22.77 3.96 10.29
CA VAL A 222 21.76 3.23 9.51
C VAL A 222 21.60 1.81 10.05
N ILE A 223 20.35 1.44 10.33
CA ILE A 223 19.96 0.12 10.85
C ILE A 223 19.21 -0.63 9.76
N TYR A 224 19.75 -1.79 9.38
CA TYR A 224 19.17 -2.69 8.39
C TYR A 224 19.20 -4.14 8.91
N PRO A 225 18.17 -4.59 9.64
CA PRO A 225 18.20 -5.83 10.41
C PRO A 225 17.91 -7.09 9.58
N GLU A 226 18.37 -7.18 8.32
CA GLU A 226 18.08 -8.35 7.46
C GLU A 226 18.62 -9.64 8.08
N ALA A 227 19.88 -9.64 8.52
CA ALA A 227 20.54 -10.81 9.07
C ALA A 227 19.88 -11.26 10.39
N GLU A 228 19.55 -10.31 11.27
CA GLU A 228 18.89 -10.58 12.54
C GLU A 228 17.49 -11.15 12.35
N LEU A 229 16.73 -10.65 11.37
CA LEU A 229 15.40 -11.16 11.06
C LEU A 229 15.46 -12.54 10.40
N ARG A 230 16.47 -12.81 9.56
CA ARG A 230 16.68 -14.12 8.93
C ARG A 230 17.09 -15.19 9.94
N ALA A 231 17.86 -14.81 10.96
CA ALA A 231 18.32 -15.69 12.02
C ALA A 231 17.25 -16.06 13.06
N MET A 232 16.04 -15.48 12.96
CA MET A 232 14.98 -15.77 13.91
C MET A 232 14.47 -17.22 13.79
N PRO A 233 14.17 -17.89 14.91
CA PRO A 233 13.62 -19.25 14.89
C PRO A 233 12.16 -19.29 14.42
N GLU A 234 11.45 -18.17 14.50
CA GLU A 234 10.08 -18.01 14.02
C GLU A 234 10.05 -16.98 12.89
N PRO A 235 9.07 -17.05 11.98
CA PRO A 235 9.00 -16.11 10.87
C PRO A 235 8.96 -14.65 11.32
N ALA A 236 9.93 -13.88 10.83
CA ALA A 236 10.02 -12.43 11.06
C ALA A 236 8.91 -11.64 10.34
N PHE A 237 8.27 -12.23 9.33
CA PHE A 237 7.19 -11.62 8.55
C PHE A 237 5.89 -12.39 8.66
N ARG A 238 4.80 -11.65 8.50
CA ARG A 238 3.44 -12.19 8.52
C ARG A 238 3.16 -12.93 7.22
N LYS A 239 2.47 -14.07 7.28
CA LYS A 239 2.35 -14.98 6.12
C LYS A 239 1.68 -14.34 4.91
N LEU A 240 0.54 -13.69 5.16
CA LEU A 240 -0.34 -13.10 4.14
C LEU A 240 -0.27 -11.57 4.14
N ASP A 241 0.84 -10.99 4.61
CA ASP A 241 1.00 -9.54 4.75
C ASP A 241 2.42 -9.10 4.36
N THR A 242 2.58 -7.82 3.99
CA THR A 242 3.89 -7.24 3.66
C THR A 242 4.74 -6.86 4.88
N HIS A 243 4.14 -6.76 6.06
CA HIS A 243 4.80 -6.30 7.29
C HIS A 243 5.39 -7.43 8.11
N TRP A 244 6.33 -7.08 8.98
CA TRP A 244 6.88 -7.98 9.99
C TRP A 244 5.82 -8.47 10.98
N THR A 245 6.08 -9.61 11.63
CA THR A 245 5.34 -10.04 12.81
C THR A 245 5.67 -9.12 14.00
N HIS A 246 4.88 -9.16 15.08
CA HIS A 246 5.26 -8.46 16.31
C HIS A 246 6.61 -8.94 16.86
N LYS A 247 6.96 -10.22 16.68
CA LYS A 247 8.27 -10.75 17.07
C LYS A 247 9.41 -10.22 16.18
N GLY A 248 9.20 -10.17 14.85
CA GLY A 248 10.18 -9.55 13.94
C GLY A 248 10.38 -8.06 14.22
N CYS A 249 9.28 -7.37 14.52
CA CYS A 249 9.31 -5.98 14.96
C CYS A 249 10.07 -5.81 16.28
N LEU A 250 9.85 -6.68 17.27
CA LEU A 250 10.60 -6.67 18.53
C LEU A 250 12.09 -6.88 18.29
N GLN A 251 12.47 -7.86 17.46
CA GLN A 251 13.88 -8.10 17.13
C GLN A 251 14.52 -6.86 16.50
N THR A 252 13.80 -6.19 15.58
CA THR A 252 14.24 -4.92 14.98
C THR A 252 14.41 -3.82 16.03
N TRP A 253 13.45 -3.69 16.95
CA TRP A 253 13.51 -2.72 18.04
C TRP A 253 14.72 -2.96 18.96
N LEU A 254 14.99 -4.22 19.33
CA LEU A 254 16.16 -4.59 20.13
C LEU A 254 17.48 -4.25 19.42
N THR A 255 17.57 -4.46 18.10
CA THR A 255 18.74 -4.06 17.31
C THR A 255 18.93 -2.54 17.30
N LEU A 256 17.85 -1.76 17.17
CA LEU A 256 17.91 -0.31 17.29
C LEU A 256 18.39 0.12 18.69
N LEU A 257 17.82 -0.43 19.77
CA LEU A 257 18.26 -0.09 21.13
C LEU A 257 19.74 -0.44 21.38
N ARG A 258 20.24 -1.54 20.82
CA ARG A 258 21.69 -1.86 20.87
C ARG A 258 22.53 -0.79 20.19
N SER A 259 22.13 -0.34 18.99
CA SER A 259 22.86 0.72 18.27
C SER A 259 22.90 2.06 19.02
N TRP A 260 21.85 2.35 19.79
CA TRP A 260 21.78 3.53 20.65
C TRP A 260 22.38 3.32 22.03
N GLN A 261 22.91 2.13 22.33
CA GLN A 261 23.47 1.75 23.64
C GLN A 261 22.44 1.89 24.79
N LEU A 262 21.17 1.63 24.48
CA LEU A 262 20.05 1.65 25.43
C LEU A 262 19.58 0.26 25.84
N LEU A 263 20.03 -0.79 25.16
CA LEU A 263 19.59 -2.13 25.53
C LEU A 263 20.28 -2.57 26.83
N THR A 264 19.47 -2.87 27.85
CA THR A 264 19.92 -3.43 29.13
C THR A 264 19.23 -4.76 29.41
N ASP A 265 19.74 -5.53 30.38
CA ASP A 265 19.14 -6.81 30.77
C ASP A 265 17.69 -6.66 31.25
N GLN A 266 17.38 -5.56 31.94
CA GLN A 266 16.03 -5.23 32.37
C GLN A 266 15.06 -5.03 31.18
N HIS A 267 15.54 -4.41 30.09
CA HIS A 267 14.75 -4.29 28.86
C HIS A 267 14.47 -5.65 28.26
N GLN A 268 15.51 -6.48 28.11
CA GLN A 268 15.37 -7.84 27.56
C GLN A 268 14.37 -8.66 28.37
N GLN A 269 14.48 -8.61 29.70
CA GLN A 269 13.56 -9.30 30.60
C GLN A 269 12.12 -8.81 30.40
N THR A 270 11.90 -7.49 30.33
CA THR A 270 10.55 -6.94 30.14
C THR A 270 9.91 -7.40 28.84
N PHE A 271 10.65 -7.33 27.75
CA PHE A 271 10.16 -7.78 26.45
C PHE A 271 9.93 -9.29 26.41
N SER A 272 10.71 -10.08 27.18
CA SER A 272 10.53 -11.53 27.30
C SER A 272 9.22 -11.93 28.01
N HIS A 273 8.68 -11.06 28.86
CA HIS A 273 7.42 -11.28 29.57
C HIS A 273 6.18 -10.88 28.77
N LEU A 274 6.33 -10.37 27.55
CA LEU A 274 5.18 -10.02 26.71
C LEU A 274 4.42 -11.26 26.27
N SER A 275 3.10 -11.25 26.48
CA SER A 275 2.22 -12.35 26.05
C SER A 275 1.88 -12.27 24.57
N PHE A 276 2.08 -13.39 23.87
CA PHE A 276 1.67 -13.57 22.48
C PHE A 276 0.57 -14.62 22.40
N VAL A 277 -0.43 -14.37 21.56
CA VAL A 277 -1.55 -15.27 21.30
C VAL A 277 -1.70 -15.50 19.81
N ASP A 278 -2.18 -16.69 19.44
CA ASP A 278 -2.46 -17.03 18.06
C ASP A 278 -3.74 -16.31 17.62
N ARG A 279 -3.69 -15.66 16.46
CA ARG A 279 -4.84 -14.98 15.84
C ARG A 279 -4.90 -15.29 14.36
N THR A 280 -6.09 -15.59 13.85
CA THR A 280 -6.33 -15.83 12.43
C THR A 280 -6.77 -14.55 11.73
N MET A 281 -5.97 -14.08 10.78
CA MET A 281 -6.25 -12.83 10.04
C MET A 281 -5.72 -12.85 8.62
N GLY A 282 -6.24 -11.96 7.77
CA GLY A 282 -5.93 -11.93 6.35
C GLY A 282 -4.66 -11.19 5.98
N GLY A 283 -4.28 -10.16 6.74
CA GLY A 283 -3.18 -9.28 6.34
C GLY A 283 -3.50 -8.44 5.08
N ASP A 284 -2.62 -7.52 4.72
CA ASP A 284 -2.82 -6.64 3.57
C ASP A 284 -2.80 -7.35 2.21
N LEU A 285 -2.12 -8.50 2.08
CA LEU A 285 -2.10 -9.31 0.85
C LEU A 285 -3.22 -10.35 0.84
N GLY A 286 -3.48 -11.05 1.94
CA GLY A 286 -4.56 -12.04 2.00
C GLY A 286 -5.94 -11.40 1.82
N ASN A 287 -6.12 -10.15 2.25
CA ASN A 287 -7.33 -9.37 1.99
C ASN A 287 -7.50 -8.95 0.52
N LYS A 288 -6.47 -9.09 -0.32
CA LYS A 288 -6.52 -8.81 -1.78
C LYS A 288 -6.77 -10.07 -2.61
N CYS A 289 -6.62 -11.25 -2.02
CA CYS A 289 -7.00 -12.51 -2.66
C CYS A 289 -8.51 -12.62 -2.75
N PHE A 290 -8.99 -13.36 -3.76
CA PHE A 290 -10.38 -13.81 -3.80
C PHE A 290 -10.43 -15.35 -3.71
N PRO A 291 -11.31 -15.91 -2.86
CA PRO A 291 -11.82 -15.28 -1.66
C PRO A 291 -10.66 -14.78 -0.75
N PRO A 292 -10.91 -13.83 0.17
CA PRO A 292 -9.89 -13.37 1.10
C PRO A 292 -9.26 -14.53 1.89
N ARG A 293 -7.94 -14.64 1.85
CA ARG A 293 -7.19 -15.70 2.55
C ARG A 293 -6.86 -15.25 3.96
N LYS A 294 -6.83 -16.18 4.93
CA LYS A 294 -6.42 -15.94 6.32
C LYS A 294 -5.36 -16.93 6.77
N ALA A 295 -4.47 -16.49 7.65
CA ALA A 295 -3.47 -17.33 8.29
C ALA A 295 -3.44 -17.06 9.79
N THR A 296 -3.09 -18.08 10.57
CA THR A 296 -2.84 -17.96 11.99
C THR A 296 -1.41 -17.46 12.22
N GLU A 297 -1.26 -16.45 13.06
CA GLU A 297 0.03 -15.89 13.43
C GLU A 297 0.05 -15.45 14.90
N LYS A 298 1.25 -15.36 15.48
CA LYS A 298 1.44 -14.90 16.85
C LYS A 298 1.40 -13.38 16.93
N CYS A 299 0.41 -12.85 17.63
CA CYS A 299 0.26 -11.43 17.88
C CYS A 299 0.41 -11.12 19.37
N LEU A 300 0.77 -9.87 19.70
CA LEU A 300 0.64 -9.40 21.08
C LEU A 300 -0.80 -9.59 21.57
N ALA A 301 -0.93 -10.08 22.80
CA ALA A 301 -2.24 -10.35 23.41
C ALA A 301 -3.11 -9.09 23.50
N LYS A 302 -2.48 -7.94 23.75
CA LYS A 302 -3.10 -6.62 23.80
C LYS A 302 -2.16 -5.60 23.17
N SER A 303 -2.73 -4.58 22.52
CA SER A 303 -1.94 -3.42 22.10
C SER A 303 -1.51 -2.61 23.32
N LEU A 304 -0.24 -2.23 23.34
CA LEU A 304 0.47 -1.55 24.42
C LEU A 304 0.43 -0.02 24.24
N TYR A 305 0.36 0.48 23.01
CA TYR A 305 0.36 1.93 22.74
C TYR A 305 -1.02 2.57 22.69
N ARG A 306 -2.08 1.83 22.32
CA ARG A 306 -3.41 2.43 22.07
C ARG A 306 -4.00 3.17 23.27
N SER A 307 -3.86 2.62 24.48
CA SER A 307 -4.31 3.29 25.71
C SER A 307 -3.48 4.52 26.08
N LYS A 308 -2.31 4.70 25.44
CA LYS A 308 -1.34 5.77 25.69
C LYS A 308 -1.46 6.90 24.66
N LEU A 309 -2.33 6.76 23.65
CA LEU A 309 -2.62 7.83 22.71
C LEU A 309 -3.20 9.04 23.45
N VAL A 310 -2.61 10.20 23.21
CA VAL A 310 -3.11 11.50 23.67
C VAL A 310 -3.53 12.40 22.52
N PHE A 311 -3.00 12.15 21.32
CA PHE A 311 -3.37 12.86 20.10
C PHE A 311 -3.34 11.91 18.90
N ASP A 312 -4.30 12.03 17.98
CA ASP A 312 -4.27 11.37 16.66
C ASP A 312 -5.16 12.14 15.68
N ASN A 313 -4.57 12.66 14.59
CA ASN A 313 -5.32 13.35 13.55
C ASN A 313 -6.08 12.40 12.60
N GLN A 314 -5.91 11.08 12.77
CA GLN A 314 -6.56 9.99 12.03
C GLN A 314 -6.37 9.98 10.50
N LEU A 315 -5.60 10.92 9.93
CA LEU A 315 -5.35 10.95 8.48
C LEU A 315 -4.79 9.60 8.00
N PRO A 316 -5.18 9.12 6.81
CA PRO A 316 -4.64 7.88 6.29
C PRO A 316 -3.24 8.10 5.69
N ASN A 317 -2.26 7.33 6.18
CA ASN A 317 -0.87 7.34 5.71
C ASN A 317 -0.23 8.73 5.77
N MET A 318 0.32 9.24 4.67
CA MET A 318 1.08 10.50 4.59
C MET A 318 0.34 11.67 5.23
N GLY A 319 1.02 12.39 6.12
CA GLY A 319 0.46 13.51 6.88
C GLY A 319 -0.24 13.10 8.17
N ARG A 320 -0.40 11.79 8.46
CA ARG A 320 -0.86 11.34 9.76
C ARG A 320 0.15 11.69 10.84
N VAL A 321 -0.37 12.20 11.95
CA VAL A 321 0.38 12.41 13.19
C VAL A 321 -0.40 11.81 14.34
N PHE A 322 0.30 11.06 15.20
CA PHE A 322 -0.23 10.69 16.51
C PHE A 322 0.85 10.76 17.58
N ILE A 323 0.41 10.89 18.83
CA ILE A 323 1.27 11.07 20.00
C ILE A 323 0.86 10.08 21.07
N CYS A 324 1.86 9.37 21.59
CA CYS A 324 1.70 8.51 22.75
C CYS A 324 2.46 9.09 23.94
N VAL A 325 1.85 9.04 25.12
CA VAL A 325 2.47 9.39 26.40
C VAL A 325 2.30 8.25 27.38
N ASN A 326 3.42 7.67 27.81
CA ASN A 326 3.47 6.63 28.83
C ASN A 326 4.35 7.07 30.01
N PRO A 327 3.75 7.60 31.10
CA PRO A 327 4.50 8.03 32.28
C PRO A 327 5.32 6.92 32.96
N SER A 328 5.00 5.66 32.70
CA SER A 328 5.68 4.48 33.25
C SER A 328 6.70 3.85 32.28
N ALA A 329 7.09 4.56 31.21
CA ALA A 329 8.12 4.09 30.29
C ALA A 329 9.51 4.06 30.96
N TYR A 330 10.42 3.28 30.41
CA TYR A 330 11.79 3.15 30.95
C TYR A 330 12.56 4.46 30.98
N TYR A 331 12.50 5.20 29.87
CA TYR A 331 13.21 6.45 29.73
C TYR A 331 12.22 7.62 29.71
N GLN A 332 12.44 8.57 30.61
CA GLN A 332 11.75 9.87 30.62
C GLN A 332 12.30 10.77 29.51
N LYS A 333 12.13 10.32 28.28
CA LYS A 333 12.77 10.84 27.07
C LYS A 333 11.76 10.88 25.93
N THR A 334 12.02 11.76 24.96
CA THR A 334 11.16 11.98 23.80
C THR A 334 11.77 11.37 22.55
N LEU A 335 10.99 10.52 21.88
CA LEU A 335 11.31 9.93 20.58
C LEU A 335 10.42 10.56 19.49
N LEU A 336 11.06 11.14 18.48
CA LEU A 336 10.40 11.64 17.27
C LEU A 336 10.64 10.66 16.12
N ILE A 337 9.57 10.22 15.46
CA ILE A 337 9.61 9.21 14.41
C ILE A 337 9.00 9.75 13.12
N PHE A 338 9.78 9.79 12.06
CA PHE A 338 9.34 10.03 10.69
C PHE A 338 9.30 8.70 9.95
N GLY A 339 8.17 8.00 10.03
CA GLY A 339 8.08 6.59 9.65
C GLY A 339 7.08 6.28 8.56
N SER A 340 6.91 4.98 8.29
CA SER A 340 5.97 4.43 7.33
C SER A 340 5.04 3.41 8.01
N SER A 341 4.31 2.61 7.23
CA SER A 341 3.40 1.60 7.75
C SER A 341 4.05 0.56 8.68
N SER A 342 5.34 0.26 8.50
CA SER A 342 6.04 -0.70 9.39
C SER A 342 6.23 -0.13 10.80
N SER A 343 6.28 1.19 10.95
CA SER A 343 6.43 1.83 12.27
C SER A 343 5.23 1.64 13.18
N TYR A 344 4.03 1.35 12.68
CA TYR A 344 2.88 1.15 13.56
C TYR A 344 3.11 0.02 14.56
N SER A 345 3.75 -1.09 14.15
CA SER A 345 4.11 -2.16 15.08
C SER A 345 5.30 -1.81 15.97
N LEU A 346 6.18 -0.88 15.57
CA LEU A 346 7.27 -0.41 16.45
C LEU A 346 6.72 0.32 17.66
N MET A 347 5.54 0.95 17.54
CA MET A 347 4.93 1.72 18.62
C MET A 347 4.64 0.88 19.86
N GLU A 348 4.36 -0.41 19.66
CA GLU A 348 4.10 -1.36 20.74
C GLU A 348 5.29 -1.44 21.70
N PHE A 349 6.52 -1.39 21.18
CA PHE A 349 7.75 -1.47 21.98
C PHE A 349 8.32 -0.11 22.32
N ALA A 350 8.18 0.86 21.41
CA ALA A 350 8.59 2.24 21.65
C ALA A 350 7.88 2.82 22.86
N CYS A 351 6.56 2.61 23.01
CA CYS A 351 5.78 3.16 24.13
C CYS A 351 6.16 2.61 25.49
N LEU A 352 6.78 1.43 25.56
CA LEU A 352 7.35 0.91 26.80
C LEU A 352 8.74 1.52 27.08
N THR A 353 9.45 1.90 26.03
CA THR A 353 10.84 2.38 26.09
C THR A 353 10.92 3.87 26.41
N PHE A 354 10.14 4.70 25.72
CA PHE A 354 10.18 6.16 25.81
C PHE A 354 8.87 6.72 26.33
N GLN A 355 8.95 7.70 27.23
CA GLN A 355 7.77 8.35 27.81
C GLN A 355 6.94 9.03 26.73
N ASN A 356 7.57 9.78 25.83
CA ASN A 356 6.89 10.58 24.84
C ASN A 356 7.27 10.09 23.45
N ILE A 357 6.27 9.76 22.63
CA ILE A 357 6.48 9.40 21.23
C ILE A 357 5.63 10.29 20.36
N VAL A 358 6.29 10.92 19.41
CA VAL A 358 5.66 11.70 18.36
C VAL A 358 5.93 10.96 17.05
N PHE A 359 4.87 10.51 16.39
CA PHE A 359 4.97 9.81 15.12
C PHE A 359 4.37 10.65 14.00
N ILE A 360 5.07 10.70 12.87
CA ILE A 360 4.65 11.28 11.61
C ILE A 360 4.80 10.21 10.53
N HIS A 361 3.72 9.95 9.80
CA HIS A 361 3.80 9.10 8.63
C HIS A 361 4.32 9.93 7.45
N SER A 362 5.60 9.75 7.14
CA SER A 362 6.32 10.47 6.08
C SER A 362 7.29 9.60 5.28
N ALA A 363 7.37 8.30 5.60
CA ALA A 363 8.27 7.32 5.00
C ALA A 363 9.75 7.74 5.00
N GLY A 364 10.22 8.31 6.12
CA GLY A 364 11.60 8.75 6.29
C GLY A 364 11.88 10.17 5.80
N LYS A 365 10.91 10.86 5.18
CA LYS A 365 11.04 12.30 4.89
C LYS A 365 10.98 13.10 6.19
N ILE A 366 11.94 14.02 6.37
CA ILE A 366 12.16 14.71 7.65
C ILE A 366 11.69 16.15 7.57
N ASP A 367 10.89 16.56 8.55
CA ASP A 367 10.52 17.95 8.77
C ASP A 367 11.51 18.59 9.76
N PRO A 368 12.45 19.43 9.31
CA PRO A 368 13.46 20.03 10.18
C PRO A 368 12.85 21.03 11.18
N GLN A 369 11.76 21.70 10.84
CA GLN A 369 11.08 22.62 11.77
C GLN A 369 10.46 21.84 12.92
N LEU A 370 9.90 20.67 12.63
CA LEU A 370 9.31 19.85 13.67
C LEU A 370 10.37 19.28 14.63
N VAL A 371 11.55 18.89 14.12
CA VAL A 371 12.68 18.51 14.98
C VAL A 371 13.04 19.64 15.95
N MET A 372 13.07 20.89 15.46
CA MET A 372 13.33 22.07 16.30
C MET A 372 12.25 22.34 17.35
N GLN A 373 10.98 22.13 17.00
CA GLN A 373 9.84 22.39 17.88
C GLN A 373 9.69 21.31 18.96
N VAL A 374 9.80 20.04 18.57
CA VAL A 374 9.66 18.89 19.48
C VAL A 374 10.86 18.75 20.41
N LYS A 375 12.07 19.12 19.94
CA LYS A 375 13.34 18.95 20.67
C LYS A 375 13.51 17.54 21.21
N PRO A 376 13.47 16.51 20.34
CA PRO A 376 13.53 15.13 20.80
C PRO A 376 14.90 14.76 21.36
N ASP A 377 14.94 13.81 22.28
CA ASP A 377 16.20 13.17 22.69
C ASP A 377 16.68 12.17 21.63
N TYR A 378 15.72 11.52 20.95
CA TYR A 378 15.96 10.53 19.91
C TYR A 378 15.16 10.82 18.64
N LEU A 379 15.81 10.70 17.48
CA LEU A 379 15.20 10.90 16.16
C LEU A 379 15.32 9.64 15.31
N LEU A 380 14.19 9.10 14.88
CA LEU A 380 14.14 7.91 14.03
C LEU A 380 13.51 8.25 12.69
N ALA A 381 14.30 8.18 11.62
CA ALA A 381 13.77 8.07 10.27
C ALA A 381 13.48 6.60 9.99
N GLN A 382 12.28 6.25 9.49
CA GLN A 382 11.96 4.88 9.11
C GLN A 382 11.39 4.81 7.70
N THR A 383 12.03 4.01 6.85
CA THR A 383 11.56 3.69 5.50
C THR A 383 11.54 2.18 5.26
N ASN A 384 10.75 1.72 4.30
CA ASN A 384 10.70 0.32 3.90
C ASN A 384 11.68 0.06 2.76
N GLY A 385 12.28 -1.13 2.71
CA GLY A 385 13.28 -1.50 1.71
C GLY A 385 12.79 -1.28 0.27
N ARG A 386 11.50 -1.55 0.00
CA ARG A 386 10.87 -1.31 -1.30
C ARG A 386 10.82 0.18 -1.71
N PHE A 387 10.97 1.12 -0.78
CA PHE A 387 10.97 2.55 -1.06
C PHE A 387 12.37 3.11 -1.38
N ILE A 388 13.42 2.29 -1.31
CA ILE A 388 14.81 2.75 -1.52
C ILE A 388 15.02 3.36 -2.91
N VAL A 389 14.24 2.91 -3.90
CA VAL A 389 14.24 3.48 -5.26
C VAL A 389 13.71 4.92 -5.33
N ASN A 390 13.19 5.47 -4.23
CA ASN A 390 12.75 6.85 -4.12
C ASN A 390 13.41 7.46 -2.87
N PRO A 391 14.60 8.08 -3.01
CA PRO A 391 15.30 8.70 -1.88
C PRO A 391 14.39 9.70 -1.13
N PRO A 392 14.34 9.68 0.21
CA PRO A 392 13.62 10.68 1.00
C PRO A 392 14.38 12.02 1.03
N SER A 393 13.74 13.04 1.59
CA SER A 393 14.28 14.40 1.67
C SER A 393 14.21 14.98 3.10
N VAL A 394 14.99 16.04 3.35
CA VAL A 394 15.06 16.78 4.63
C VAL A 394 14.52 18.21 4.44
N ASP A 395 13.36 18.31 3.79
CA ASP A 395 12.63 19.53 3.50
C ASP A 395 11.11 19.33 3.59
N TYR A 396 10.69 18.23 4.23
CA TYR A 396 9.29 17.86 4.35
C TYR A 396 8.55 18.88 5.22
N CYS A 397 7.36 19.28 4.78
CA CYS A 397 6.45 20.13 5.55
C CYS A 397 5.21 19.31 5.89
N TRP A 398 5.17 18.72 7.09
CA TRP A 398 4.05 17.86 7.47
C TRP A 398 2.68 18.58 7.47
N PRO A 399 2.56 19.87 7.86
CA PRO A 399 1.31 20.60 7.84
C PRO A 399 0.72 20.74 6.43
N ASP A 400 1.57 21.01 5.43
CA ASP A 400 1.15 21.15 4.04
C ASP A 400 0.58 19.83 3.52
N VAL A 401 1.31 18.73 3.75
CA VAL A 401 0.87 17.40 3.33
C VAL A 401 -0.41 16.98 4.04
N ALA A 402 -0.55 17.28 5.34
CA ALA A 402 -1.78 17.00 6.08
C ALA A 402 -2.98 17.77 5.52
N ARG A 403 -2.81 19.06 5.19
CA ARG A 403 -3.86 19.89 4.57
C ARG A 403 -4.25 19.42 3.18
N GLU A 404 -3.26 19.16 2.32
CA GLU A 404 -3.50 18.64 0.98
C GLU A 404 -4.24 17.30 1.04
N LYS A 405 -3.81 16.41 1.95
CA LYS A 405 -4.46 15.12 2.15
C LYS A 405 -5.90 15.30 2.58
N TRP A 406 -6.16 16.16 3.57
CA TRP A 406 -7.50 16.46 4.04
C TRP A 406 -8.40 17.00 2.93
N GLN A 407 -7.92 17.95 2.12
CA GLN A 407 -8.70 18.53 1.02
C GLN A 407 -9.14 17.49 -0.02
N GLN A 408 -8.32 16.47 -0.27
CA GLN A 408 -8.60 15.38 -1.21
C GLN A 408 -9.58 14.33 -0.68
N LEU A 409 -9.91 14.32 0.62
CA LEU A 409 -10.84 13.35 1.19
C LEU A 409 -12.30 13.70 0.85
N GLU A 410 -13.08 12.66 0.57
CA GLU A 410 -14.54 12.74 0.46
C GLU A 410 -15.18 13.17 1.78
N THR A 411 -16.33 13.85 1.72
CA THR A 411 -17.02 14.40 2.90
C THR A 411 -17.33 13.32 3.94
N GLN A 412 -17.83 12.16 3.51
CA GLN A 412 -18.12 11.04 4.43
C GLN A 412 -16.87 10.59 5.20
N VAL A 413 -15.73 10.49 4.51
CA VAL A 413 -14.46 10.10 5.15
C VAL A 413 -14.04 11.16 6.17
N LYS A 414 -14.19 12.45 5.85
CA LYS A 414 -13.87 13.54 6.79
C LYS A 414 -14.71 13.44 8.07
N GLU A 415 -16.01 13.21 7.95
CA GLU A 415 -16.93 13.04 9.09
C GLU A 415 -16.51 11.83 9.96
N GLU A 416 -16.20 10.70 9.33
CA GLU A 416 -15.70 9.51 10.03
C GLU A 416 -14.40 9.80 10.80
N LEU A 417 -13.45 10.50 10.18
CA LEU A 417 -12.18 10.86 10.82
C LEU A 417 -12.38 11.81 12.01
N LEU A 418 -13.25 12.81 11.89
CA LEU A 418 -13.57 13.75 12.98
C LEU A 418 -14.19 13.03 14.17
N SER A 419 -15.06 12.06 13.93
CA SER A 419 -15.68 11.26 14.99
C SER A 419 -14.66 10.41 15.79
N GLN A 420 -13.51 10.12 15.19
CA GLN A 420 -12.44 9.30 15.76
C GLN A 420 -11.24 10.15 16.22
N HIS A 421 -11.31 11.47 16.03
CA HIS A 421 -10.24 12.38 16.40
C HIS A 421 -10.01 12.32 17.92
N LEU A 422 -8.74 12.24 18.31
CA LEU A 422 -8.34 12.25 19.70
C LEU A 422 -7.47 13.47 19.94
N ASP A 423 -7.88 14.33 20.87
CA ASP A 423 -7.06 15.40 21.42
C ASP A 423 -7.33 15.51 22.93
N ARG A 424 -6.51 14.83 23.72
CA ARG A 424 -6.47 15.00 25.16
C ARG A 424 -5.49 16.11 25.43
N SER A 425 -5.96 17.30 25.82
CA SER A 425 -5.18 18.51 26.07
C SER A 425 -3.80 18.27 26.73
N HIS A 426 -2.81 17.98 25.90
CA HIS A 426 -1.45 17.63 26.29
C HIS A 426 -0.48 18.59 25.60
N PRO A 427 0.52 19.16 26.30
CA PRO A 427 1.42 20.17 25.72
C PRO A 427 2.12 19.71 24.44
N LEU A 428 2.50 18.43 24.35
CA LEU A 428 3.11 17.86 23.15
C LEU A 428 2.19 17.86 21.92
N ALA A 429 0.88 17.92 22.09
CA ALA A 429 -0.08 18.00 20.98
C ALA A 429 -0.20 19.42 20.42
N SER A 430 0.24 20.44 21.16
CA SER A 430 0.09 21.85 20.78
C SER A 430 0.63 22.18 19.37
N PRO A 431 1.83 21.72 18.95
CA PRO A 431 2.33 21.98 17.60
C PRO A 431 1.52 21.31 16.49
N PHE A 432 0.67 20.33 16.82
CA PHE A 432 -0.05 19.49 15.86
C PHE A 432 -1.52 19.84 15.71
N ARG A 433 -2.03 20.76 16.54
CA ARG A 433 -3.36 21.33 16.44
C ARG A 433 -3.41 22.28 15.24
N ILE A 434 -3.49 21.68 14.07
CA ILE A 434 -3.84 22.39 12.84
C ILE A 434 -5.35 22.42 12.77
N ASP A 435 -5.91 23.59 12.55
CA ASP A 435 -7.30 23.70 12.13
C ASP A 435 -7.42 23.14 10.71
N LEU A 436 -7.78 21.86 10.60
CA LEU A 436 -8.02 21.19 9.32
C LEU A 436 -9.36 21.65 8.70
N GLU A 437 -10.24 22.29 9.48
CA GLU A 437 -11.57 22.75 9.07
C GLU A 437 -11.57 24.18 8.52
N GLN A 438 -10.66 25.05 8.98
CA GLN A 438 -10.58 26.41 8.44
C GLN A 438 -9.95 26.44 7.05
N GLN A 439 -10.76 26.86 6.05
CA GLN A 439 -10.27 27.47 4.82
C GLN A 439 -9.51 28.77 5.15
N ILE A 440 -8.24 28.68 5.53
CA ILE A 440 -7.39 29.85 5.66
C ILE A 440 -6.74 30.11 4.29
N GLN A 441 -6.97 31.33 3.79
CA GLN A 441 -6.39 31.90 2.58
C GLN A 441 -4.91 31.53 2.42
N ARG A 442 -4.53 31.22 1.17
CA ARG A 442 -3.15 30.91 0.80
C ARG A 442 -2.20 31.95 1.39
N ILE A 443 -1.09 31.48 1.94
CA ILE A 443 0.06 32.31 2.37
C ILE A 443 0.66 33.14 1.20
N GLU A 444 0.19 32.92 -0.04
CA GLU A 444 0.47 33.77 -1.20
C GLU A 444 -0.06 35.22 -1.06
N ASP A 445 -0.98 35.51 -0.12
CA ASP A 445 -1.53 36.87 0.07
C ASP A 445 -0.78 37.72 1.13
N LYS A 446 0.32 37.23 1.72
CA LYS A 446 1.13 38.02 2.69
C LYS A 446 2.65 37.96 2.49
N LEU A 447 3.14 37.31 1.43
CA LEU A 447 4.53 37.43 1.00
C LEU A 447 4.56 38.18 -0.34
N PRO A 448 5.42 39.19 -0.52
CA PRO A 448 5.64 39.73 -1.86
C PRO A 448 6.07 38.57 -2.78
N PRO A 449 5.61 38.54 -4.04
CA PRO A 449 5.81 37.40 -4.91
C PRO A 449 7.29 37.03 -4.99
N ILE A 450 7.60 35.77 -4.68
CA ILE A 450 8.92 35.21 -4.91
C ILE A 450 9.12 35.13 -6.42
N VAL A 451 9.94 36.05 -6.95
CA VAL A 451 10.39 36.02 -8.34
C VAL A 451 11.15 34.72 -8.57
N LYS A 452 10.56 33.78 -9.31
CA LYS A 452 11.29 32.64 -9.85
C LYS A 452 12.39 33.16 -10.79
N PRO A 453 13.63 32.68 -10.71
CA PRO A 453 14.65 33.03 -11.69
C PRO A 453 14.32 32.35 -13.02
N SER A 454 13.76 33.09 -13.96
CA SER A 454 13.76 32.69 -15.37
C SER A 454 15.15 32.95 -15.97
N GLN A 455 15.77 31.90 -16.48
CA GLN A 455 16.92 31.99 -17.38
C GLN A 455 16.57 32.78 -18.67
N PRO A 456 17.57 33.23 -19.45
CA PRO A 456 17.84 34.66 -19.56
C PRO A 456 17.65 35.17 -20.98
N ASP A 457 16.70 36.09 -21.22
CA ASP A 457 16.77 36.95 -22.44
C ASP A 457 16.02 38.29 -22.32
N GLY A 458 15.26 38.54 -21.24
CA GLY A 458 14.54 39.81 -21.07
C GLY A 458 15.39 41.01 -20.62
N TRP A 459 16.54 40.75 -20.00
CA TRP A 459 17.32 41.79 -19.29
C TRP A 459 18.11 42.72 -20.22
N GLN A 460 18.47 42.30 -21.43
CA GLN A 460 19.12 43.19 -22.41
C GLN A 460 18.13 44.17 -23.06
N LEU A 461 16.86 43.79 -23.21
CA LEU A 461 15.81 44.65 -23.77
C LEU A 461 15.41 45.77 -22.78
N LEU A 462 15.38 45.44 -21.48
CA LEU A 462 15.13 46.40 -20.40
C LEU A 462 16.29 47.37 -20.19
N LYS A 463 17.55 46.93 -20.29
CA LYS A 463 18.72 47.83 -20.25
C LYS A 463 18.74 48.82 -21.42
N ARG A 464 18.36 48.41 -22.64
CA ARG A 464 18.24 49.31 -23.80
C ARG A 464 17.10 50.32 -23.66
N LYS A 465 15.95 49.91 -23.09
CA LYS A 465 14.81 50.81 -22.83
C LYS A 465 15.09 51.79 -21.68
N LEU A 466 15.76 51.35 -20.60
CA LEU A 466 16.18 52.24 -19.51
C LEU A 466 17.28 53.21 -19.93
N LYS A 467 18.27 52.80 -20.74
CA LYS A 467 19.34 53.70 -21.23
C LYS A 467 18.79 54.80 -22.14
N ARG A 468 17.80 54.50 -23.00
CA ARG A 468 17.09 55.51 -23.82
C ARG A 468 16.18 56.44 -23.01
N LYS A 469 15.63 55.97 -21.89
CA LYS A 469 14.80 56.78 -20.97
C LYS A 469 15.66 57.68 -20.07
N LEU A 470 16.82 57.21 -19.64
CA LEU A 470 17.82 57.99 -18.89
C LEU A 470 18.56 59.03 -19.75
N GLN A 471 18.84 58.75 -21.03
CA GLN A 471 19.40 59.75 -21.95
C GLN A 471 18.42 60.86 -22.33
N ARG A 472 17.09 60.60 -22.26
CA ARG A 472 16.06 61.64 -22.44
C ARG A 472 15.85 62.52 -21.21
N ILE A 473 16.17 62.02 -20.01
CA ILE A 473 16.06 62.76 -18.74
C ILE A 473 17.33 63.59 -18.46
N LEU A 474 18.45 63.32 -19.13
CA LEU A 474 19.66 64.14 -19.06
C LEU A 474 19.77 65.17 -20.20
N ALA A 475 18.73 65.28 -21.04
CA ALA A 475 18.62 66.25 -22.14
C ALA A 475 17.38 67.15 -22.02
N SER A 476 16.77 67.18 -20.83
CA SER A 476 15.71 68.09 -20.38
C SER A 476 16.00 68.46 -18.94
#